data_AF-A0A9E5QWR5-F1
#
_entry.id   AF-A0A9E5QWR5-F1
#
_cell.length_a   1.000
_cell.length_b   1.000
_cell.length_c   1.000
_cell.angle_alpha   90.00
_cell.angle_beta   90.00
_cell.angle_gamma   90.00
#
_symmetry.space_group_name_H-M   'P 1'
#
loop_
_entity.id
_entity.type
_entity.pdbx_description
1 polymer ?
#
loop_
_entity_poly.entity_id
_entity_poly.type
_entity_poly.pdbx_seq_one_letter_code
_entity_poly.pdbx_strand_id
1 'polypeptide(L)'
;MARKNPSEYINYRGNIGTESGQTSVFRALDYTQVFEQQFEAEEVFKDRIVILGYLGRSLGQRSFDDKFYTPLNENYINKRTPEMFGVVIHANIVSMILNREYIEELNGWIDFSISVFITLLSVMLFSYFFQKLGYWYDAVTIIFQVLFFLGILLISLYAFVWYRLRVEINLAILAVAFAGIFVEIYYGLIVKIFNFKKRTS
;
A
#
# COMPACT_ATOMS: atom_id res chain seq x y z
N MET A 1 -10.92 -2.75 24.76
CA MET A 1 -9.70 -2.61 23.94
C MET A 1 -8.93 -3.93 24.05
N ALA A 2 -8.82 -4.72 22.98
CA ALA A 2 -8.21 -6.06 23.03
C ALA A 2 -7.65 -6.51 21.66
N ARG A 3 -6.79 -5.69 21.03
CA ARG A 3 -5.94 -6.16 19.93
C ARG A 3 -4.51 -6.31 20.46
N LYS A 4 -3.85 -7.44 20.16
CA LYS A 4 -2.49 -7.78 20.62
C LYS A 4 -1.41 -7.22 19.67
N ASN A 5 -1.64 -6.04 19.08
CA ASN A 5 -0.72 -5.43 18.14
C ASN A 5 -0.10 -4.18 18.78
N PRO A 6 1.24 -4.08 18.91
CA PRO A 6 1.88 -2.91 19.53
C PRO A 6 1.83 -1.64 18.65
N SER A 7 1.55 -1.79 17.35
CA SER A 7 1.49 -0.68 16.38
C SER A 7 0.45 -0.96 15.29
N GLU A 8 -0.21 0.06 14.76
CA GLU A 8 -1.21 -0.07 13.70
C GLU A 8 -0.92 0.92 12.57
N TYR A 9 -1.15 0.52 11.32
CA TYR A 9 -1.12 1.45 10.20
C TYR A 9 -2.31 2.40 10.25
N ILE A 10 -2.05 3.69 10.02
CA ILE A 10 -3.11 4.70 10.02
C ILE A 10 -3.91 4.61 8.72
N ASN A 11 -5.19 4.31 8.85
CA ASN A 11 -6.14 4.39 7.75
C ASN A 11 -6.66 5.84 7.61
N TYR A 12 -5.98 6.64 6.79
CA TYR A 12 -6.33 8.04 6.56
C TYR A 12 -7.66 8.17 5.82
N ARG A 13 -8.64 8.83 6.44
CA ARG A 13 -9.98 9.08 5.88
C ARG A 13 -10.10 10.44 5.21
N GLY A 14 -9.31 11.42 5.65
CA GLY A 14 -9.37 12.75 5.06
C GLY A 14 -8.54 13.80 5.79
N ASN A 15 -8.71 15.03 5.34
CA ASN A 15 -8.04 16.21 5.88
C ASN A 15 -9.09 17.26 6.29
N ILE A 16 -8.62 18.38 6.84
CA ILE A 16 -9.40 19.60 6.96
C ILE A 16 -9.36 20.35 5.62
N GLY A 17 -10.49 20.87 5.17
CA GLY A 17 -10.55 21.66 3.94
C GLY A 17 -9.95 23.03 4.18
N THR A 18 -8.66 23.22 3.85
CA THR A 18 -7.98 24.52 4.01
C THR A 18 -7.91 25.34 2.72
N GLU A 19 -8.12 24.72 1.56
CA GLU A 19 -8.11 25.37 0.24
C GLU A 19 -9.44 25.14 -0.50
N SER A 20 -9.85 26.12 -1.31
CA SER A 20 -11.11 26.07 -2.07
C SER A 20 -11.18 24.83 -2.96
N GLY A 21 -12.12 23.93 -2.66
CA GLY A 21 -12.36 22.69 -3.41
C GLY A 21 -11.98 21.41 -2.66
N GLN A 22 -11.26 21.49 -1.55
CA GLN A 22 -10.99 20.32 -0.69
C GLN A 22 -12.19 20.00 0.20
N THR A 23 -12.66 18.75 0.15
CA THR A 23 -13.76 18.29 1.00
C THR A 23 -13.25 18.07 2.42
N SER A 24 -13.77 18.83 3.38
CA SER A 24 -13.38 18.71 4.79
C SER A 24 -14.03 17.49 5.43
N VAL A 25 -13.24 16.48 5.78
CA VAL A 25 -13.73 15.31 6.53
C VAL A 25 -13.82 15.60 8.03
N PHE A 26 -12.92 16.45 8.53
CA PHE A 26 -12.92 16.92 9.91
C PHE A 26 -13.31 18.39 9.96
N ARG A 27 -14.15 18.77 10.93
CA ARG A 27 -14.44 20.18 11.21
C ARG A 27 -13.31 20.77 12.05
N ALA A 28 -12.83 21.94 11.67
CA ALA A 28 -11.85 22.70 12.43
C ALA A 28 -12.41 24.09 12.74
N LEU A 29 -12.04 24.63 13.90
CA LEU A 29 -12.33 26.00 14.29
C LEU A 29 -11.02 26.69 14.63
N ASP A 30 -10.88 27.92 14.17
CA ASP A 30 -9.75 28.78 14.55
C ASP A 30 -9.94 29.29 15.98
N TYR A 31 -8.84 29.66 16.65
CA TYR A 31 -8.91 30.15 18.02
C TYR A 31 -9.77 31.42 18.11
N THR A 32 -9.68 32.31 17.11
CA THR A 32 -10.51 33.52 17.02
C THR A 32 -12.00 33.19 16.97
N GLN A 33 -12.40 32.22 16.16
CA GLN A 33 -13.79 31.76 16.07
C GLN A 33 -14.30 31.22 17.40
N VAL A 34 -13.43 30.55 18.16
CA VAL A 34 -13.77 30.03 19.50
C VAL A 34 -13.96 31.17 20.51
N PHE A 35 -13.05 32.13 20.56
CA PHE A 35 -13.14 33.26 21.49
C PHE A 35 -14.28 34.22 21.16
N GLU A 36 -14.57 34.41 19.88
CA GLU A 36 -15.66 35.26 19.39
C GLU A 36 -17.02 34.53 19.37
N GLN A 37 -17.06 33.26 19.80
CA GLN A 37 -18.26 32.43 19.83
C GLN A 37 -18.97 32.33 18.47
N GLN A 38 -18.20 32.26 17.38
CA GLN A 38 -18.70 32.14 16.01
C GLN A 38 -19.06 30.69 15.63
N PHE A 39 -19.79 30.00 16.52
CA PHE A 39 -20.21 28.62 16.31
C PHE A 39 -21.38 28.27 17.24
N GLU A 40 -22.15 27.25 16.85
CA GLU A 40 -23.20 26.68 17.70
C GLU A 40 -22.59 25.65 18.66
N ALA A 41 -22.54 25.96 19.95
CA ALA A 41 -21.81 25.15 20.94
C ALA A 41 -22.33 23.72 21.06
N GLU A 42 -23.66 23.55 20.96
CA GLU A 42 -24.26 22.21 20.98
C GLU A 42 -23.82 21.38 19.76
N GLU A 43 -23.76 22.00 18.59
CA GLU A 43 -23.37 21.32 17.34
C GLU A 43 -21.89 20.86 17.37
N VAL A 44 -21.03 21.70 17.93
CA VAL A 44 -19.57 21.52 17.91
C VAL A 44 -19.08 20.62 19.04
N PHE A 45 -19.66 20.72 20.24
CA PHE A 45 -19.09 20.08 21.43
C PHE A 45 -19.90 18.90 21.97
N LYS A 46 -21.22 18.88 21.79
CA LYS A 46 -22.05 17.83 22.39
C LYS A 46 -21.79 16.49 21.71
N ASP A 47 -21.44 15.49 22.51
CA ASP A 47 -21.14 14.12 22.06
C ASP A 47 -20.05 14.03 20.97
N ARG A 48 -19.15 15.03 20.93
CA ARG A 48 -18.02 15.08 20.01
C ARG A 48 -16.70 14.85 20.74
N ILE A 49 -15.75 14.25 20.04
CA ILE A 49 -14.34 14.26 20.47
C ILE A 49 -13.71 15.53 19.92
N VAL A 50 -13.20 16.37 20.82
CA VAL A 50 -12.50 17.61 20.49
C VAL A 50 -11.01 17.38 20.64
N ILE A 51 -10.25 17.70 19.60
CA ILE A 51 -8.79 17.60 19.61
C ILE A 51 -8.23 19.01 19.45
N LEU A 52 -7.47 19.46 20.44
CA LEU A 52 -6.81 20.75 20.43
C LEU A 52 -5.37 20.58 19.97
N GLY A 53 -4.95 21.38 19.00
CA GLY A 53 -3.60 21.32 18.45
C GLY A 53 -3.34 22.48 17.49
N TYR A 54 -2.09 22.58 17.05
CA TYR A 54 -1.67 23.65 16.16
C TYR A 54 -2.05 23.35 14.71
N LEU A 55 -2.78 24.26 14.07
CA LEU A 55 -3.23 24.16 12.67
C LEU A 55 -2.70 25.33 11.81
N GLY A 56 -1.59 25.93 12.23
CA GLY A 56 -1.10 27.19 11.66
C GLY A 56 -1.55 28.41 12.48
N ARG A 57 -1.14 29.60 12.03
CA ARG A 57 -1.51 30.89 12.66
C ARG A 57 -2.99 31.22 12.49
N SER A 58 -3.54 30.85 11.35
CA SER A 58 -4.98 30.84 11.10
C SER A 58 -5.30 29.74 10.08
N LEU A 59 -6.53 29.25 10.10
CA LEU A 59 -7.00 28.30 9.08
C LEU A 59 -6.88 28.91 7.68
N GLY A 60 -6.43 28.10 6.72
CA GLY A 60 -6.18 28.53 5.33
C GLY A 60 -4.87 29.27 5.07
N GLN A 61 -4.12 29.67 6.12
CA GLN A 61 -2.76 30.17 5.92
C GLN A 61 -1.77 29.03 5.69
N ARG A 62 -0.85 29.25 4.74
CA ARG A 62 0.27 28.33 4.50
C ARG A 62 1.25 28.42 5.67
N SER A 63 1.19 27.44 6.56
CA SER A 63 2.27 27.12 7.49
C SER A 63 2.83 25.73 7.16
N PHE A 64 4.13 25.55 7.39
CA PHE A 64 4.82 24.25 7.35
C PHE A 64 5.05 23.68 8.74
N ASP A 65 4.80 24.47 9.79
CA ASP A 65 4.98 24.07 11.17
C ASP A 65 3.96 22.97 11.50
N ASP A 66 4.45 21.86 12.07
CA ASP A 66 3.67 20.67 12.43
C ASP A 66 2.94 19.99 11.25
N LYS A 67 3.41 20.18 10.00
CA LYS A 67 2.90 19.44 8.84
C LYS A 67 3.75 18.23 8.51
N PHE A 68 3.06 17.14 8.15
CA PHE A 68 3.67 15.88 7.75
C PHE A 68 3.23 15.48 6.33
N TYR A 69 4.02 14.61 5.73
CA TYR A 69 3.68 13.95 4.47
C TYR A 69 2.72 12.80 4.73
N THR A 70 1.63 12.76 3.97
CA THR A 70 0.63 11.69 4.08
C THR A 70 0.28 11.10 2.72
N PRO A 71 -0.29 9.88 2.66
CA PRO A 71 -0.73 9.27 1.41
C PRO A 71 -1.84 10.07 0.70
N LEU A 72 -2.55 10.95 1.39
CA LEU A 72 -3.66 11.75 0.84
C LEU A 72 -3.19 12.99 0.05
N ASN A 73 -1.90 13.11 -0.22
CA ASN A 73 -1.36 14.31 -0.85
C ASN A 73 -1.74 14.42 -2.31
N GLU A 74 -2.59 15.40 -2.62
CA GLU A 74 -3.05 15.72 -3.98
C GLU A 74 -1.86 16.02 -4.91
N ASN A 75 -0.79 16.61 -4.38
CA ASN A 75 0.43 16.90 -5.12
C ASN A 75 1.45 15.75 -5.06
N TYR A 76 1.01 14.55 -5.46
CA TYR A 76 1.83 13.33 -5.45
C TYR A 76 3.16 13.48 -6.24
N ILE A 77 3.15 14.28 -7.31
CA ILE A 77 4.30 14.52 -8.20
C ILE A 77 5.28 15.55 -7.59
N ASN A 78 4.79 16.49 -6.78
CA ASN A 78 5.60 17.56 -6.18
C ASN A 78 5.59 17.44 -4.66
N LYS A 79 6.20 16.38 -4.13
CA LYS A 79 6.37 16.09 -2.68
C LYS A 79 7.20 17.15 -1.92
N ARG A 80 7.34 18.38 -2.43
CA ARG A 80 8.13 19.43 -1.79
C ARG A 80 7.43 20.05 -0.58
N THR A 81 6.13 19.81 -0.40
CA THR A 81 5.36 20.45 0.68
C THR A 81 4.57 19.42 1.51
N PRO A 82 4.86 19.27 2.81
CA PRO A 82 3.99 18.51 3.70
C PRO A 82 2.63 19.23 3.84
N GLU A 83 1.57 18.47 4.05
CA GLU A 83 0.20 18.97 3.86
C GLU A 83 -0.71 18.80 5.07
N MET A 84 -0.52 17.76 5.87
CA MET A 84 -1.45 17.42 6.94
C MET A 84 -0.84 17.78 8.28
N PHE A 85 -1.57 18.55 9.07
CA PHE A 85 -1.14 18.90 10.42
C PHE A 85 -1.17 17.68 11.34
N GLY A 86 -0.23 17.62 12.30
CA GLY A 86 -0.12 16.53 13.26
C GLY A 86 -1.44 16.26 13.99
N VAL A 87 -2.16 17.31 14.40
CA VAL A 87 -3.48 17.17 15.04
C VAL A 87 -4.53 16.49 14.15
N VAL A 88 -4.47 16.69 12.83
CA VAL A 88 -5.39 16.04 11.87
C VAL A 88 -5.03 14.56 11.69
N ILE A 89 -3.74 14.21 11.83
CA ILE A 89 -3.31 12.80 11.88
C ILE A 89 -3.93 12.13 13.11
N HIS A 90 -3.91 12.79 14.27
CA HIS A 90 -4.58 12.28 15.48
C HIS A 90 -6.10 12.11 15.28
N ALA A 91 -6.76 13.04 14.59
CA ALA A 91 -8.17 12.90 14.24
C ALA A 91 -8.45 11.68 13.36
N ASN A 92 -7.58 11.39 12.39
CA ASN A 92 -7.66 10.17 11.58
C ASN A 92 -7.49 8.90 12.44
N ILE A 93 -6.51 8.88 13.36
CA ILE A 93 -6.31 7.75 14.29
C ILE A 93 -7.54 7.51 15.16
N VAL A 94 -8.10 8.56 15.76
CA VAL A 94 -9.32 8.45 16.58
C VAL A 94 -10.49 7.95 15.76
N SER A 95 -10.68 8.48 14.55
CA SER A 95 -11.72 8.02 13.61
C SER A 95 -11.56 6.55 13.26
N MET A 96 -10.34 6.09 12.97
CA MET A 96 -10.04 4.68 12.71
C MET A 96 -10.42 3.80 13.91
N ILE A 97 -10.09 4.23 15.13
CA ILE A 97 -10.41 3.50 16.37
C ILE A 97 -11.92 3.41 16.59
N LEU A 98 -12.63 4.53 16.43
CA LEU A 98 -14.09 4.60 16.63
C LEU A 98 -14.85 3.73 15.63
N ASN A 99 -14.44 3.74 14.36
CA ASN A 99 -15.09 2.98 13.30
C ASN A 99 -14.58 1.54 13.19
N ARG A 100 -13.54 1.18 13.96
CA ARG A 100 -12.83 -0.11 13.89
C ARG A 100 -12.32 -0.43 12.48
N GLU A 101 -11.92 0.59 11.73
CA GLU A 101 -11.47 0.49 10.34
C GLU A 101 -9.95 0.28 10.24
N TYR A 102 -9.45 -0.74 10.94
CA TYR A 102 -8.02 -1.07 10.93
C TYR A 102 -7.63 -1.76 9.62
N ILE A 103 -6.38 -1.55 9.21
CA ILE A 103 -5.73 -2.32 8.15
C ILE A 103 -5.19 -3.59 8.79
N GLU A 104 -5.58 -4.75 8.28
CA GLU A 104 -5.10 -6.04 8.75
C GLU A 104 -3.91 -6.49 7.91
N GLU A 105 -2.91 -7.07 8.56
CA GLU A 105 -1.76 -7.70 7.90
C GLU A 105 -1.92 -9.20 7.94
N LEU A 106 -1.59 -9.85 6.82
CA LEU A 106 -1.49 -11.30 6.79
C LEU A 106 -0.37 -11.77 7.71
N ASN A 107 -0.57 -12.93 8.31
CA ASN A 107 0.49 -13.63 9.01
C ASN A 107 1.62 -13.92 8.01
N GLY A 108 2.87 -13.58 8.35
CA GLY A 108 4.02 -13.76 7.47
C GLY A 108 4.19 -15.18 6.93
N TRP A 109 3.75 -16.21 7.67
CA TRP A 109 3.75 -17.59 7.16
C TRP A 109 2.77 -17.82 6.00
N ILE A 110 1.62 -17.16 6.05
CA ILE A 110 0.61 -17.23 4.98
C ILE A 110 1.14 -16.49 3.75
N ASP A 111 1.68 -15.28 3.93
CA ASP A 111 2.30 -14.50 2.85
C ASP A 111 3.46 -15.25 2.18
N PHE A 112 4.30 -15.90 2.99
CA PHE A 112 5.37 -16.75 2.49
C PHE A 112 4.81 -17.94 1.69
N SER A 113 3.78 -18.61 2.20
CA SER A 113 3.17 -19.78 1.53
C SER A 113 2.53 -19.39 0.19
N ILE A 114 1.84 -18.25 0.13
CA ILE A 114 1.28 -17.69 -1.10
C ILE A 114 2.41 -17.38 -2.10
N SER A 115 3.49 -16.77 -1.63
CA SER A 115 4.66 -16.44 -2.47
C SER A 115 5.31 -17.70 -3.06
N VAL A 116 5.50 -18.75 -2.25
CA VAL A 116 6.01 -20.04 -2.73
C VAL A 116 5.07 -20.65 -3.76
N PHE A 117 3.76 -20.64 -3.50
CA PHE A 117 2.77 -21.19 -4.42
C PHE A 117 2.78 -20.47 -5.79
N ILE A 118 2.80 -19.13 -5.79
CA ILE A 118 2.90 -18.32 -7.02
C ILE A 118 4.20 -18.65 -7.77
N THR A 119 5.32 -18.75 -7.04
CA THR A 119 6.62 -19.08 -7.63
C THR A 119 6.61 -20.45 -8.31
N LEU A 120 6.06 -21.46 -7.65
CA LEU A 120 5.93 -22.80 -8.21
C LEU A 120 5.09 -22.79 -9.49
N LEU A 121 3.96 -22.08 -9.47
CA LEU A 121 3.11 -21.93 -10.65
C LEU A 121 3.86 -21.27 -11.82
N SER A 122 4.61 -20.20 -11.56
CA SER A 122 5.41 -19.53 -12.59
C SER A 122 6.51 -20.42 -13.15
N VAL A 123 7.26 -21.13 -12.30
CA VAL A 123 8.30 -22.08 -12.75
C VAL A 123 7.70 -23.21 -13.59
N MET A 124 6.56 -23.77 -13.18
CA MET A 124 5.86 -24.81 -13.95
C MET A 124 5.44 -24.29 -15.32
N LEU A 125 4.83 -23.10 -15.38
CA LEU A 125 4.37 -22.50 -16.62
C LEU A 125 5.54 -22.18 -17.57
N PHE A 126 6.60 -21.56 -17.06
CA PHE A 126 7.77 -21.22 -17.87
C PHE A 126 8.52 -22.47 -18.34
N SER A 127 8.62 -23.52 -17.51
CA SER A 127 9.18 -24.80 -17.93
C SER A 127 8.38 -25.42 -19.08
N TYR A 128 7.05 -25.32 -19.03
CA TYR A 128 6.18 -25.77 -20.12
C TYR A 128 6.41 -24.96 -21.40
N PHE A 129 6.50 -23.64 -21.30
CA PHE A 129 6.81 -22.75 -22.42
C PHE A 129 8.17 -23.07 -23.04
N PHE A 130 9.20 -23.30 -22.22
CA PHE A 130 10.55 -23.62 -22.70
C PHE A 130 10.54 -24.85 -23.61
N GLN A 131 9.80 -25.89 -23.22
CA GLN A 131 9.73 -27.14 -23.99
C GLN A 131 8.90 -27.02 -25.28
N LYS A 132 7.95 -26.08 -25.34
CA LYS A 132 6.98 -25.98 -26.45
C LYS A 132 7.25 -24.87 -27.45
N LEU A 133 7.83 -23.76 -27.03
CA LEU A 133 7.87 -22.52 -27.82
C LEU A 133 9.22 -22.28 -28.52
N GLY A 134 10.26 -23.04 -28.16
CA GLY A 134 11.58 -22.94 -28.79
C GLY A 134 12.08 -21.49 -28.79
N TYR A 135 12.30 -20.92 -29.99
CA TYR A 135 12.80 -19.55 -30.16
C TYR A 135 11.89 -18.46 -29.56
N TRP A 136 10.58 -18.69 -29.43
CA TRP A 136 9.64 -17.70 -28.88
C TRP A 136 9.61 -17.67 -27.35
N TYR A 137 10.33 -18.57 -26.68
CA TYR A 137 10.30 -18.73 -25.22
C TYR A 137 10.58 -17.41 -24.48
N ASP A 138 11.64 -16.69 -24.85
CA ASP A 138 12.07 -15.48 -24.12
C ASP A 138 10.99 -14.40 -24.16
N ALA A 139 10.45 -14.14 -25.36
CA ALA A 139 9.42 -13.13 -25.56
C ALA A 139 8.13 -13.49 -24.80
N VAL A 140 7.69 -14.74 -24.86
CA VAL A 140 6.46 -15.17 -24.18
C VAL A 140 6.63 -15.14 -22.66
N THR A 141 7.79 -15.55 -22.15
CA THR A 141 8.08 -15.56 -20.70
C THR A 141 8.04 -14.14 -20.13
N ILE A 142 8.64 -13.16 -20.82
CA ILE A 142 8.60 -11.75 -20.41
C ILE A 142 7.15 -11.23 -20.37
N ILE A 143 6.34 -11.51 -21.39
CA ILE A 143 4.92 -11.10 -21.42
C ILE A 143 4.18 -11.69 -20.23
N PHE A 144 4.35 -12.99 -19.95
CA PHE A 144 3.69 -13.62 -18.82
C PHE A 144 4.22 -13.12 -17.47
N GLN A 145 5.50 -12.80 -17.34
CA GLN A 145 6.04 -12.17 -16.13
C GLN A 145 5.36 -10.83 -15.84
N VAL A 146 5.20 -9.98 -16.85
CA VAL A 146 4.46 -8.71 -16.72
C VAL A 146 3.01 -8.96 -16.32
N LEU A 147 2.34 -9.94 -16.94
CA LEU A 147 0.97 -10.31 -16.57
C LEU A 147 0.87 -10.83 -15.13
N PHE A 148 1.84 -11.62 -14.66
CA PHE A 148 1.89 -12.04 -13.26
C PHE A 148 2.08 -10.86 -12.32
N PHE A 149 2.97 -9.91 -12.61
CA PHE A 149 3.15 -8.72 -11.77
C PHE A 149 1.89 -7.88 -11.69
N LEU A 150 1.23 -7.63 -12.83
CA LEU A 150 -0.04 -6.93 -12.87
C LEU A 150 -1.12 -7.69 -12.11
N GLY A 151 -1.21 -9.01 -12.28
CA GLY A 151 -2.16 -9.87 -11.57
C GLY A 151 -1.96 -9.82 -10.05
N ILE A 152 -0.73 -9.98 -9.57
CA ILE A 152 -0.39 -9.89 -8.14
C ILE A 152 -0.76 -8.53 -7.57
N LEU A 153 -0.46 -7.45 -8.30
CA LEU A 153 -0.80 -6.08 -7.89
C LEU A 153 -2.32 -5.86 -7.85
N LEU A 154 -3.06 -6.34 -8.84
CA LEU A 154 -4.52 -6.20 -8.87
C LEU A 154 -5.19 -7.01 -7.76
N ILE A 155 -4.70 -8.23 -7.50
CA ILE A 155 -5.21 -9.08 -6.41
C ILE A 155 -4.92 -8.44 -5.05
N SER A 156 -3.71 -7.92 -4.84
CA SER A 156 -3.38 -7.26 -3.57
C SER A 156 -4.19 -5.97 -3.36
N LEU A 157 -4.40 -5.19 -4.42
CA LEU A 157 -5.27 -4.01 -4.38
C LEU A 157 -6.72 -4.39 -4.09
N TYR A 158 -7.23 -5.45 -4.73
CA TYR A 158 -8.56 -5.97 -4.48
C TYR A 158 -8.72 -6.41 -3.02
N ALA A 159 -7.74 -7.14 -2.48
CA ALA A 159 -7.71 -7.54 -1.08
C ALA A 159 -7.72 -6.32 -0.13
N PHE A 160 -6.96 -5.29 -0.46
CA PHE A 160 -6.89 -4.07 0.32
C PHE A 160 -8.20 -3.28 0.30
N VAL A 161 -8.81 -3.06 -0.86
CA VAL A 161 -10.03 -2.25 -0.98
C VAL A 161 -11.23 -2.92 -0.31
N TRP A 162 -11.41 -4.23 -0.52
CA TRP A 162 -12.60 -4.93 -0.04
C TRP A 162 -12.46 -5.49 1.37
N TYR A 163 -11.25 -5.91 1.76
CA TYR A 163 -11.02 -6.56 3.04
C TYR A 163 -10.14 -5.75 3.99
N ARG A 164 -9.61 -4.60 3.56
CA ARG A 164 -8.57 -3.83 4.30
C ARG A 164 -7.37 -4.71 4.65
N LEU A 165 -7.12 -5.72 3.83
CA LEU A 165 -6.06 -6.69 4.03
C LEU A 165 -4.84 -6.28 3.23
N ARG A 166 -3.72 -6.10 3.92
CA ARG A 166 -2.42 -5.84 3.32
C ARG A 166 -1.68 -7.15 3.13
N VAL A 167 -1.27 -7.41 1.89
CA VAL A 167 -0.50 -8.59 1.48
C VAL A 167 0.92 -8.15 1.13
N GLU A 168 1.94 -8.79 1.69
CA GLU A 168 3.33 -8.54 1.30
C GLU A 168 3.69 -9.25 -0.01
N ILE A 169 3.67 -8.51 -1.12
CA ILE A 169 3.89 -9.07 -2.47
C ILE A 169 5.36 -9.09 -2.92
N ASN A 170 6.26 -8.51 -2.13
CA ASN A 170 7.66 -8.29 -2.53
C ASN A 170 8.37 -9.60 -2.90
N LEU A 171 8.20 -10.64 -2.08
CA LEU A 171 8.84 -11.93 -2.30
C LEU A 171 8.29 -12.63 -3.55
N ALA A 172 6.96 -12.62 -3.73
CA ALA A 172 6.31 -13.17 -4.91
C ALA A 172 6.77 -12.49 -6.21
N ILE A 173 6.82 -11.15 -6.24
CA ILE A 173 7.30 -10.39 -7.41
C ILE A 173 8.75 -10.76 -7.72
N LEU A 174 9.62 -10.77 -6.71
CA LEU A 174 11.03 -11.10 -6.91
C LEU A 174 11.21 -12.52 -7.47
N ALA A 175 10.47 -13.47 -6.92
CA ALA A 175 10.55 -14.87 -7.33
C ALA A 175 10.05 -15.07 -8.78
N VAL A 176 8.95 -14.42 -9.16
CA VAL A 176 8.44 -14.44 -10.55
C VAL A 176 9.41 -13.78 -11.52
N ALA A 177 10.07 -12.69 -11.11
CA ALA A 177 11.08 -12.00 -11.91
C ALA A 177 12.24 -12.92 -12.29
N PHE A 178 12.72 -13.71 -11.32
CA PHE A 178 13.83 -14.63 -11.54
C PHE A 178 13.43 -15.99 -12.10
N ALA A 179 12.15 -16.39 -11.99
CA ALA A 179 11.70 -17.72 -12.42
C ALA A 179 12.02 -17.99 -13.90
N GLY A 180 11.80 -17.02 -14.80
CA GLY A 180 12.09 -17.18 -16.24
C GLY A 180 13.58 -17.44 -16.51
N ILE A 181 14.45 -16.64 -15.89
CA ILE A 181 15.90 -16.74 -16.01
C ILE A 181 16.39 -18.09 -15.47
N PHE A 182 15.91 -18.52 -14.30
CA PHE A 182 16.35 -19.78 -13.72
C PHE A 182 15.88 -21.00 -14.52
N VAL A 183 14.67 -20.96 -15.10
CA VAL A 183 14.19 -22.02 -16.01
C VAL A 183 15.08 -22.09 -17.25
N GLU A 184 15.44 -20.94 -17.83
CA GLU A 184 16.33 -20.87 -18.99
C GLU A 184 17.72 -21.44 -18.67
N ILE A 185 18.32 -21.05 -17.53
CA ILE A 185 19.62 -21.59 -17.09
C ILE A 185 19.53 -23.11 -16.88
N TYR A 186 18.46 -23.58 -16.23
CA TYR A 186 18.29 -25.00 -15.93
C TYR A 186 18.22 -25.85 -17.21
N TYR A 187 17.32 -25.53 -18.14
CA TYR A 187 17.18 -26.32 -19.36
C TYR A 187 18.22 -25.99 -20.43
N GLY A 188 18.58 -24.71 -20.56
CA GLY A 188 19.51 -24.20 -21.56
C GLY A 188 20.97 -24.59 -21.31
N LEU A 189 21.37 -24.72 -20.04
CA LEU A 189 22.75 -25.01 -19.65
C LEU A 189 22.89 -26.34 -18.89
N ILE A 190 22.20 -26.49 -17.74
CA ILE A 190 22.44 -27.63 -16.83
C ILE A 190 22.06 -28.96 -17.48
N VAL A 191 20.85 -29.06 -18.03
CA VAL A 191 20.36 -30.28 -18.69
C VAL A 191 21.23 -30.65 -19.90
N LYS A 192 21.66 -29.65 -20.69
CA LYS A 192 22.52 -29.89 -21.87
C LYS A 192 23.90 -30.42 -21.47
N ILE A 193 24.54 -29.84 -20.45
CA ILE A 193 25.84 -30.30 -19.95
C ILE A 193 25.75 -31.75 -19.44
N PHE A 194 24.70 -32.07 -18.68
CA PHE A 194 24.53 -33.42 -18.13
C PHE A 194 24.31 -34.47 -19.22
N ASN A 195 23.47 -34.14 -20.23
CA ASN A 195 23.25 -35.01 -21.38
C ASN A 195 24.49 -35.17 -22.26
N PHE A 196 25.32 -34.14 -22.39
CA PHE A 196 26.59 -34.21 -23.11
C PHE A 196 27.57 -35.16 -22.41
N LYS A 197 27.74 -35.04 -21.08
CA LYS A 197 28.62 -35.91 -20.30
C LYS A 197 28.21 -37.39 -20.34
N LYS A 198 26.90 -37.67 -20.43
CA LYS A 198 26.38 -39.04 -20.58
C LYS A 198 26.65 -39.65 -21.96
N ARG A 199 26.87 -38.85 -23.00
CA ARG A 199 27.20 -39.33 -24.36
C ARG A 199 28.69 -39.64 -24.56
N THR A 200 29.56 -39.13 -23.70
CA THR A 200 31.01 -39.27 -23.80
C THR A 200 31.62 -40.27 -22.81
N SER A 201 30.81 -40.89 -21.96
CA SER A 201 31.15 -42.01 -21.07
C SER A 201 30.51 -43.30 -21.57
#